data_AF-A0A3G6MMK5-F1
#
_entry.id   AF-A0A3G6MMK5-F1
#
_cell.length_a   1.000
_cell.length_b   1.000
_cell.length_c   1.000
_cell.angle_alpha   90.00
_cell.angle_beta   90.00
_cell.angle_gamma   90.00
#
_symmetry.space_group_name_H-M   'P 1'
#
loop_
_entity.id
_entity.type
_entity.pdbx_description
1 polymer ?
#
loop_
_entity_poly.entity_id
_entity_poly.type
_entity_poly.pdbx_seq_one_letter_code
_entity_poly.pdbx_strand_id
1 'polypeptide(L)'
;MNVVDLKIKNLVEYRNQIFTITEIFQDNEKDYFVKIENDIHSFSVPADSITPIQITEEWLEKFGFSRTYSSEQRIRYERPETFIKYDIDLNSRKIVEGLKIYGNSIKCKYIHEFQNIFSCLFGKEPAPVNYGLLKTES
;
A
#
# COMPACT_ATOMS: atom_id res chain seq x y z
N MET A 1 -1.63 -4.84 13.51
CA MET A 1 -0.69 -5.19 12.43
C MET A 1 0.41 -6.01 13.06
N ASN A 2 0.89 -7.09 12.43
CA ASN A 2 1.98 -7.87 13.00
C ASN A 2 3.31 -7.27 12.53
N VAL A 3 4.25 -7.07 13.44
CA VAL A 3 5.56 -6.47 13.13
C VAL A 3 6.33 -7.29 12.09
N VAL A 4 6.13 -8.60 12.06
CA VAL A 4 6.78 -9.50 11.08
C VAL A 4 6.33 -9.25 9.64
N ASP A 5 5.21 -8.55 9.44
CA ASP A 5 4.70 -8.18 8.12
C ASP A 5 5.26 -6.83 7.64
N LEU A 6 6.02 -6.12 8.49
CA LEU A 6 6.62 -4.84 8.14
C LEU A 6 7.91 -5.03 7.36
N LYS A 7 8.11 -4.14 6.38
CA LYS A 7 9.37 -3.98 5.66
C LYS A 7 9.80 -2.51 5.64
N ILE A 8 11.09 -2.30 5.48
CA ILE A 8 11.63 -0.98 5.11
C ILE A 8 10.90 -0.51 3.85
N LYS A 9 10.59 0.79 3.79
CA LYS A 9 9.76 1.49 2.80
C LYS A 9 8.25 1.28 2.92
N ASN A 10 7.76 0.46 3.85
CA ASN A 10 6.32 0.39 4.09
C ASN A 10 5.79 1.74 4.61
N LEU A 11 4.63 2.12 4.09
CA LEU A 11 3.88 3.29 4.55
C LEU A 11 2.98 2.89 5.72
N VAL A 12 3.07 3.67 6.79
CA VAL A 12 2.32 3.46 8.03
C VAL A 12 1.80 4.79 8.55
N GLU A 13 0.76 4.74 9.37
CA GLU A 13 0.23 5.91 10.03
C GLU A 13 0.72 5.97 11.49
N TYR A 14 1.07 7.17 11.93
CA TYR A 14 1.39 7.46 13.32
C TYR A 14 0.84 8.84 13.66
N ARG A 15 -0.02 8.91 14.69
CA ARG A 15 -0.67 10.17 15.14
C ARG A 15 -1.31 10.96 13.98
N ASN A 16 -2.08 10.27 13.14
CA ASN A 16 -2.80 10.82 11.97
C ASN A 16 -1.90 11.42 10.88
N GLN A 17 -0.63 11.00 10.83
CA GLN A 17 0.31 11.37 9.77
C GLN A 17 0.88 10.11 9.13
N ILE A 18 1.20 10.22 7.85
CA ILE A 18 1.79 9.12 7.07
C ILE A 18 3.31 9.22 7.20
N PHE A 19 3.93 8.08 7.45
CA PHE A 19 5.37 7.92 7.50
C PHE A 19 5.83 6.71 6.69
N THR A 20 7.09 6.74 6.31
CA THR A 20 7.81 5.61 5.72
C THR A 20 8.69 4.97 6.79
N ILE A 21 8.65 3.65 6.90
CA ILE A 21 9.60 2.91 7.76
C ILE A 21 10.99 2.92 7.08
N THR A 22 12.00 3.43 7.78
CA THR A 22 13.38 3.48 7.29
C THR A 22 14.28 2.43 7.94
N GLU A 23 14.00 2.06 9.20
CA GLU A 23 14.76 1.06 9.95
C GLU A 23 13.81 0.25 10.85
N ILE A 24 14.13 -1.02 11.08
CA ILE A 24 13.43 -1.93 12.01
C ILE A 24 14.49 -2.57 12.90
N PHE A 25 14.33 -2.48 14.21
CA PHE A 25 15.30 -3.00 15.17
C PHE A 25 14.61 -3.52 16.43
N GLN A 26 15.35 -4.28 17.23
CA GLN A 26 14.91 -4.73 18.55
C GLN A 26 15.78 -4.08 19.62
N ASP A 27 15.19 -3.80 20.77
CA ASP A 27 15.95 -3.46 21.97
C ASP A 27 16.46 -4.71 22.70
N ASN A 28 17.10 -4.49 23.84
CA ASN A 28 17.63 -5.57 24.69
C ASN A 28 16.52 -6.41 25.35
N GLU A 29 15.29 -5.89 25.44
CA GLU A 29 14.12 -6.55 26.01
C GLU A 29 13.31 -7.33 24.96
N LYS A 30 13.78 -7.31 23.69
CA LYS A 30 13.18 -7.93 22.49
C LYS A 30 11.93 -7.23 21.97
N ASP A 31 11.66 -6.02 22.43
CA ASP A 31 10.60 -5.20 21.88
C ASP A 31 11.04 -4.64 20.52
N TYR A 32 10.12 -4.69 19.55
CA TYR A 32 10.40 -4.19 18.21
C TYR A 32 10.11 -2.70 18.12
N PHE A 33 11.07 -1.97 17.55
CA PHE A 33 10.97 -0.56 17.23
C PHE A 33 11.15 -0.34 15.74
N VAL A 34 10.56 0.73 15.26
CA VAL A 34 10.72 1.22 13.89
C VAL A 34 11.19 2.66 13.90
N LYS A 35 12.13 2.99 13.02
CA LYS A 35 12.39 4.38 12.67
C LYS A 35 11.45 4.76 11.53
N ILE A 36 10.71 5.84 11.74
CA ILE A 36 9.73 6.36 10.80
C ILE A 36 10.13 7.76 10.35
N GLU A 37 9.92 8.04 9.07
CA GLU A 37 10.31 9.29 8.44
C GLU A 37 9.24 9.83 7.50
N ASN A 38 9.05 11.14 7.52
CA ASN A 38 8.33 11.92 6.52
C ASN A 38 9.11 13.20 6.21
N ASP A 39 8.54 14.11 5.42
CA ASP A 39 9.23 15.33 4.97
C ASP A 39 9.62 16.29 6.11
N ILE A 40 9.08 16.13 7.32
CA ILE A 40 9.22 17.05 8.44
C ILE A 40 9.91 16.39 9.64
N HIS A 41 9.72 15.09 9.84
CA HIS A 41 10.10 14.40 11.05
C HIS A 41 10.79 13.06 10.76
N SER A 42 11.79 12.72 11.56
CA SER A 42 12.47 11.41 11.56
C SER A 42 12.76 11.00 13.00
N PHE A 43 12.15 9.93 13.49
CA PHE A 43 12.29 9.45 14.87
C PHE A 43 11.90 7.98 15.01
N SER A 44 12.24 7.38 16.15
CA SER A 44 11.91 5.98 16.44
C SER A 44 10.68 5.86 17.35
N VAL A 45 9.86 4.84 17.09
CA VAL A 45 8.66 4.51 17.88
C VAL A 45 8.54 3.00 18.09
N PRO A 46 7.86 2.54 19.16
CA PRO A 46 7.44 1.15 19.29
C PRO A 46 6.63 0.71 18.05
N ALA A 47 6.91 -0.48 17.53
CA ALA A 47 6.27 -0.98 16.30
C ALA A 47 4.77 -1.28 16.48
N ASP A 48 4.29 -1.44 17.71
CA ASP A 48 2.87 -1.59 18.04
C ASP A 48 2.10 -0.25 18.07
N SER A 49 2.81 0.87 18.09
CA SER A 49 2.23 2.22 18.14
C SER A 49 1.85 2.78 16.75
N ILE A 50 2.25 2.10 15.68
CA ILE A 50 1.93 2.46 14.29
C ILE A 50 0.70 1.70 13.78
N THR A 51 -0.11 2.37 12.96
CA THR A 51 -1.35 1.82 12.41
C THR A 51 -1.20 1.51 10.92
N PRO A 52 -1.80 0.41 10.43
CA PRO A 52 -1.82 0.13 9.00
C PRO A 52 -2.74 1.09 8.28
N ILE A 53 -2.32 1.58 7.10
CA ILE A 53 -3.15 2.45 6.27
C ILE A 53 -4.05 1.58 5.39
N GLN A 54 -5.36 1.80 5.44
CA GLN A 54 -6.32 1.10 4.59
C GLN A 54 -6.22 1.60 3.14
N ILE A 55 -6.35 0.68 2.19
CA ILE A 55 -6.41 1.02 0.77
C ILE A 55 -7.74 1.74 0.50
N THR A 56 -7.64 2.94 -0.07
CA THR A 56 -8.75 3.76 -0.56
C THR A 56 -8.61 3.98 -2.06
N GLU A 57 -9.64 4.54 -2.69
CA GLU A 57 -9.56 5.01 -4.07
C GLU A 57 -8.37 5.95 -4.30
N GLU A 58 -8.18 6.95 -3.43
CA GLU A 58 -7.07 7.90 -3.52
C GLU A 58 -5.71 7.20 -3.51
N TRP A 59 -5.55 6.15 -2.70
CA TRP A 59 -4.32 5.36 -2.67
C TRP A 59 -4.12 4.51 -3.92
N LEU A 60 -5.19 3.92 -4.46
CA LEU A 60 -5.11 3.19 -5.72
C LEU A 60 -4.66 4.10 -6.86
N GLU A 61 -5.22 5.31 -6.95
CA GLU A 61 -4.81 6.32 -7.93
C GLU A 61 -3.34 6.74 -7.73
N LYS A 62 -2.92 7.01 -6.49
CA LYS A 62 -1.51 7.28 -6.15
C LYS A 62 -0.57 6.14 -6.55
N PHE A 63 -1.02 4.89 -6.53
CA PHE A 63 -0.24 3.73 -6.99
C PHE A 63 -0.37 3.45 -8.51
N GLY A 64 -0.99 4.36 -9.25
CA GLY A 64 -1.09 4.30 -10.71
C GLY A 64 -2.18 3.36 -11.21
N PHE A 65 -3.15 3.00 -10.37
CA PHE A 65 -4.35 2.34 -10.87
C PHE A 65 -5.33 3.38 -11.44
N SER A 66 -6.10 2.99 -12.43
CA SER A 66 -7.22 3.76 -12.95
C SER A 66 -8.52 3.00 -12.80
N ARG A 67 -9.61 3.72 -12.50
CA ARG A 67 -10.95 3.13 -12.45
C ARG A 67 -11.36 2.70 -13.86
N THR A 68 -11.66 1.42 -14.06
CA THR A 68 -12.05 0.87 -15.37
C THR A 68 -13.47 0.32 -15.41
N TYR A 69 -14.06 0.08 -14.24
CA TYR A 69 -15.43 -0.42 -14.15
C TYR A 69 -16.08 0.03 -12.84
N SER A 70 -17.37 0.35 -12.91
CA SER A 70 -18.19 0.69 -11.76
C SER A 70 -19.59 0.11 -11.96
N SER A 71 -20.13 -0.49 -10.91
CA SER A 71 -21.52 -0.95 -10.83
C SER A 71 -22.04 -0.80 -9.41
N GLU A 72 -23.31 -1.12 -9.19
CA GLU A 72 -23.92 -1.10 -7.85
C GLU A 72 -23.25 -2.06 -6.85
N GLN A 73 -22.54 -3.08 -7.35
CA GLN A 73 -21.93 -4.12 -6.52
C GLN A 73 -20.44 -3.92 -6.29
N ARG A 74 -19.72 -3.28 -7.21
CA ARG A 74 -18.27 -3.10 -7.09
C ARG A 74 -17.73 -1.97 -7.94
N ILE A 75 -16.57 -1.47 -7.54
CA ILE A 75 -15.72 -0.59 -8.35
C ILE A 75 -14.41 -1.31 -8.61
N ARG A 76 -13.92 -1.27 -9.85
CA ARG A 76 -12.65 -1.89 -10.24
C ARG A 76 -11.64 -0.85 -10.69
N TYR A 77 -10.44 -1.03 -10.17
CA TYR A 77 -9.23 -0.31 -10.53
C TYR A 77 -8.28 -1.27 -11.22
N GLU A 78 -7.65 -0.84 -12.31
CA GLU A 78 -6.65 -1.65 -13.03
C GLU A 78 -5.36 -0.85 -13.21
N ARG A 79 -4.23 -1.57 -13.17
CA ARG A 79 -2.92 -1.01 -13.50
C ARG A 79 -2.38 -1.74 -14.75
N PRO A 80 -2.52 -1.13 -15.94
CA PRO A 80 -2.37 -1.84 -17.23
C PRO A 80 -1.02 -2.55 -17.41
N GLU A 81 0.09 -1.89 -17.07
CA GLU A 81 1.45 -2.43 -17.30
C GLU A 81 1.76 -3.70 -16.50
N THR A 82 1.07 -3.90 -15.38
CA THR A 82 1.36 -5.00 -14.43
C THR A 82 0.27 -6.05 -14.40
N PHE A 83 -0.81 -5.88 -15.18
CA PHE A 83 -1.98 -6.77 -15.22
C PHE A 83 -2.58 -7.05 -13.83
N ILE A 84 -2.42 -6.13 -12.88
CA ILE A 84 -3.03 -6.20 -11.56
C ILE A 84 -4.32 -5.40 -11.54
N LYS A 85 -5.29 -5.88 -10.77
CA LYS A 85 -6.58 -5.21 -10.56
C LYS A 85 -6.87 -5.12 -9.07
N TYR A 86 -7.66 -4.16 -8.67
CA TYR A 86 -8.18 -4.06 -7.32
C TYR A 86 -9.69 -3.84 -7.38
N ASP A 87 -10.44 -4.72 -6.73
CA ASP A 87 -11.89 -4.60 -6.63
C ASP A 87 -12.23 -4.03 -5.25
N ILE A 88 -12.98 -2.92 -5.23
CA ILE A 88 -13.67 -2.41 -4.04
C ILE A 88 -15.08 -2.99 -4.09
N ASP A 89 -15.42 -3.85 -3.13
CA ASP A 89 -16.76 -4.44 -3.04
C ASP A 89 -17.70 -3.47 -2.31
N LEU A 90 -18.80 -3.09 -2.95
CA LEU A 90 -19.78 -2.18 -2.36
C LEU A 90 -20.79 -2.92 -1.46
N ASN A 91 -20.82 -4.25 -1.51
CA ASN A 91 -21.63 -5.05 -0.61
C ASN A 91 -21.00 -5.10 0.79
N SER A 92 -21.84 -5.12 1.83
CA SER A 92 -21.39 -5.23 3.22
C SER A 92 -20.60 -6.52 3.52
N ARG A 93 -20.75 -7.56 2.68
CA ARG A 93 -20.07 -8.86 2.85
C ARG A 93 -18.61 -8.87 2.36
N LYS A 94 -18.18 -7.89 1.56
CA LYS A 94 -16.79 -7.73 1.07
C LYS A 94 -16.19 -9.01 0.45
N ILE A 95 -16.98 -9.78 -0.28
CA ILE A 95 -16.60 -11.10 -0.83
C ILE A 95 -15.56 -10.95 -1.93
N VAL A 96 -15.70 -9.93 -2.79
CA VAL A 96 -14.82 -9.72 -3.94
C VAL A 96 -13.76 -8.64 -3.70
N GLU A 97 -13.65 -8.11 -2.48
CA GLU A 97 -12.74 -7.02 -2.14
C GLU A 97 -11.27 -7.48 -2.12
N GLY A 98 -10.41 -6.68 -2.75
CA GLY A 98 -8.96 -6.87 -2.69
C GLY A 98 -8.28 -6.95 -4.06
N LEU A 99 -7.06 -7.45 -4.03
CA LEU A 99 -6.13 -7.46 -5.15
C LEU A 99 -6.39 -8.68 -6.04
N LYS A 100 -6.30 -8.51 -7.36
CA LYS A 100 -6.38 -9.57 -8.35
C LYS A 100 -5.13 -9.58 -9.20
N ILE A 101 -4.47 -10.74 -9.25
CA ILE A 101 -3.22 -10.95 -9.97
C ILE A 101 -3.35 -12.25 -10.77
N TYR A 102 -3.23 -12.16 -12.10
CA TYR A 102 -3.35 -13.31 -13.02
C TYR A 102 -4.59 -14.19 -12.76
N GLY A 103 -5.74 -13.57 -12.47
CA GLY A 103 -7.00 -14.26 -12.18
C GLY A 103 -7.19 -14.73 -10.73
N ASN A 104 -6.15 -14.68 -9.90
CA ASN A 104 -6.22 -15.05 -8.48
C ASN A 104 -6.65 -13.86 -7.62
N SER A 105 -7.52 -14.10 -6.65
CA SER A 105 -7.94 -13.08 -5.68
C SER A 105 -7.12 -13.20 -4.40
N ILE A 106 -6.53 -12.09 -3.97
CA ILE A 106 -5.69 -11.97 -2.79
C ILE A 106 -6.34 -10.96 -1.85
N LYS A 107 -6.59 -11.38 -0.61
CA LYS A 107 -7.03 -10.46 0.44
C LYS A 107 -5.91 -9.46 0.69
N CYS A 108 -6.17 -8.20 0.38
CA CYS A 108 -5.22 -7.10 0.51
C CYS A 108 -6.02 -5.86 0.87
N LYS A 109 -6.02 -5.50 2.15
CA LYS A 109 -6.80 -4.40 2.71
C LYS A 109 -5.92 -3.19 3.03
N TYR A 110 -4.64 -3.41 3.30
CA TYR A 110 -3.74 -2.38 3.77
C TYR A 110 -2.60 -2.13 2.79
N ILE A 111 -2.08 -0.90 2.79
CA ILE A 111 -1.04 -0.45 1.86
C ILE A 111 0.24 -1.26 1.99
N HIS A 112 0.70 -1.55 3.21
CA HIS A 112 1.92 -2.33 3.42
C HIS A 112 1.83 -3.73 2.79
N GLU A 113 0.64 -4.37 2.82
CA GLU A 113 0.41 -5.66 2.16
C GLU A 113 0.57 -5.52 0.64
N PHE A 114 -0.02 -4.47 0.05
CA PHE A 114 0.14 -4.19 -1.37
C PHE A 114 1.60 -3.88 -1.73
N GLN A 115 2.29 -3.04 -0.98
CA GLN A 115 3.70 -2.72 -1.18
C GLN A 115 4.57 -3.97 -1.14
N ASN A 116 4.33 -4.85 -0.16
CA ASN A 116 5.09 -6.09 0.01
C ASN A 116 4.82 -7.08 -1.12
N ILE A 117 3.57 -7.27 -1.54
CA ILE A 117 3.22 -8.12 -2.67
C ILE A 117 3.84 -7.57 -3.95
N PHE A 118 3.72 -6.27 -4.20
CA PHE A 118 4.22 -5.62 -5.40
C PHE A 118 5.75 -5.71 -5.49
N SER A 119 6.46 -5.39 -4.41
CA SER A 119 7.92 -5.46 -4.39
C SER A 119 8.44 -6.88 -4.52
N CYS A 120 7.74 -7.87 -3.95
CA CYS A 120 8.06 -9.29 -4.15
C CYS A 120 7.87 -9.74 -5.61
N LEU A 121 6.84 -9.25 -6.32
CA LEU A 121 6.55 -9.66 -7.69
C LEU A 121 7.43 -8.95 -8.73
N PHE A 122 7.74 -7.67 -8.50
CA PHE A 122 8.36 -6.81 -9.52
C PHE A 122 9.78 -6.34 -9.17
N GLY A 123 10.29 -6.67 -7.98
CA GLY A 123 11.64 -6.28 -7.54
C GLY A 123 11.84 -4.78 -7.33
N LYS A 124 10.74 -4.01 -7.26
CA LYS A 124 10.74 -2.55 -7.08
C LYS A 124 9.52 -2.10 -6.30
N GLU A 125 9.58 -0.92 -5.69
CA GLU A 125 8.43 -0.33 -5.00
C GLU A 125 7.31 0.05 -5.97
N PRO A 126 6.04 0.06 -5.53
CA PRO A 126 4.96 0.62 -6.32
C PRO A 126 5.15 2.13 -6.42
N ALA A 127 5.84 2.57 -7.46
CA ALA A 127 6.03 3.99 -7.73
C ALA A 127 4.68 4.63 -8.10
N PRO A 128 4.42 5.87 -7.63
CA PRO A 128 3.40 6.70 -8.24
C PRO A 128 3.69 6.86 -9.72
N VAL A 129 2.71 6.59 -10.56
CA VAL A 129 2.84 6.91 -11.99
C VAL A 129 2.77 8.43 -12.08
N ASN A 130 3.93 9.07 -12.20
CA ASN A 130 4.02 10.49 -12.52
C ASN A 130 3.43 10.70 -13.92
N TYR A 131 2.12 10.96 -14.02
CA TYR A 131 1.48 11.41 -15.25
C TYR A 131 2.03 12.77 -15.77
N GLY A 132 3.00 13.39 -15.07
CA GLY A 132 3.61 14.67 -15.41
C GLY A 132 4.90 14.63 -16.24
N LEU A 133 5.38 13.46 -16.69
CA LEU A 133 6.65 13.36 -17.45
C LEU A 133 6.55 12.66 -18.81
N LEU A 134 5.35 12.52 -19.37
CA LEU A 134 5.21 12.40 -20.82
C LEU A 134 5.06 13.81 -21.41
N LYS A 135 6.17 14.56 -21.43
CA LYS A 135 6.28 15.69 -22.35
C LYS A 135 6.23 15.10 -23.75
N THR A 136 5.20 15.47 -24.49
CA THR A 136 5.11 15.33 -25.93
C THR A 136 6.41 15.84 -26.57
N GLU A 137 7.22 14.94 -27.12
CA GLU A 137 8.13 15.34 -28.19
C GLU A 137 7.23 15.66 -29.39
N SER A 138 7.18 16.95 -29.74
CA SER A 138 6.60 17.47 -30.98
C SER A 138 7.65 17.46 -32.08
#